data_AF-A0A962IMQ0-F1
#
_entry.id   AF-A0A962IMQ0-F1
#
_cell.length_a   1.000
_cell.length_b   1.000
_cell.length_c   1.000
_cell.angle_alpha   90.00
_cell.angle_beta   90.00
_cell.angle_gamma   90.00
#
_symmetry.space_group_name_H-M   'P 1'
#
loop_
_entity.id
_entity.type
_entity.pdbx_description
1 polymer ?
#
loop_
_entity_poly.entity_id
_entity_poly.type
_entity_poly.pdbx_seq_one_letter_code
_entity_poly.pdbx_strand_id
1 'polypeptide(L)'
;MGVINRFRQSAIVAGLAATVSLSVAPPAAAERYVYEGRLDEFGQPAQGSYDFRLTPYPDAKAGATLAAPIQFDQVRVERGRFQLEFDAPLADQDQVWLALAVRPAGAEGVFSDLVGRNKALAAPLIGTCWSSTGDTGSDPSTNFLGTIDAQPLVLRAGNAQSLRMEPSSLLFGGLPITANVIAGSSANLALAGARGVVIGGGGADSGADPIYITAPNRVSDDYGVVAGGNANQAGDEAGTAGDAAFATVSGGHFNSATAFFSVIAGGSNNRATGQFSSIGGGKGNFATASGSFVGSGEENTAAGVDSTVSGGGRNITVGTFSAIVGGLQNTARGTNSAVGGGADNCAGGTSSWAGGTRAKVRIGTGVGSNGFSCLSSPNSGTASGDAGTFIWADSQDADFISRSSNSFLVRAQSGMTLQRASGLVSAPRGYLNVVRGDSGVTPNANPSPTVLGSFENDEDAFLVLT
;
A
#
# COMPACT_ATOMS: atom_id res chain seq x y z
N MET A 1 -49.94 -15.90 -9.55
CA MET A 1 -49.11 -15.76 -8.34
C MET A 1 -47.96 -16.75 -8.47
N GLY A 2 -46.72 -16.28 -8.47
CA GLY A 2 -45.53 -17.14 -8.52
C GLY A 2 -44.74 -16.97 -7.22
N VAL A 3 -44.18 -18.06 -6.70
CA VAL A 3 -43.55 -18.10 -5.38
C VAL A 3 -42.22 -18.83 -5.51
N ILE A 4 -41.14 -18.29 -4.92
CA ILE A 4 -39.83 -18.94 -4.77
C ILE A 4 -39.65 -19.22 -3.26
N ASN A 5 -39.40 -20.49 -2.88
CA ASN A 5 -39.52 -20.95 -1.48
C ASN A 5 -38.32 -21.76 -0.99
N ARG A 6 -38.08 -21.78 0.34
CA ARG A 6 -37.05 -22.58 1.01
C ARG A 6 -37.55 -23.17 2.35
N PHE A 7 -37.06 -24.35 2.71
CA PHE A 7 -37.43 -25.11 3.91
C PHE A 7 -36.17 -25.49 4.71
N ARG A 8 -36.20 -25.44 6.04
CA ARG A 8 -35.07 -25.71 6.96
C ARG A 8 -35.54 -26.55 8.15
N GLN A 9 -34.64 -27.32 8.76
CA GLN A 9 -34.84 -28.07 10.01
C GLN A 9 -33.84 -27.56 11.07
N SER A 10 -34.23 -27.47 12.34
CA SER A 10 -33.36 -27.00 13.44
C SER A 10 -33.22 -28.03 14.55
N ALA A 11 -31.97 -28.37 14.93
CA ALA A 11 -31.65 -29.29 16.03
C ALA A 11 -31.14 -28.51 17.26
N ILE A 12 -31.69 -28.80 18.45
CA ILE A 12 -31.14 -28.37 19.75
C ILE A 12 -30.51 -29.59 20.41
N VAL A 13 -29.23 -29.47 20.79
CA VAL A 13 -28.50 -30.48 21.58
C VAL A 13 -28.93 -30.37 23.04
N ALA A 14 -29.67 -31.36 23.55
CA ALA A 14 -29.89 -31.55 24.98
C ALA A 14 -28.89 -32.57 25.53
N GLY A 15 -28.08 -32.16 26.51
CA GLY A 15 -27.06 -32.99 27.14
C GLY A 15 -27.57 -33.86 28.29
N LEU A 16 -26.93 -35.04 28.37
CA LEU A 16 -26.56 -35.85 29.55
C LEU A 16 -27.52 -36.93 30.13
N ALA A 17 -26.98 -38.17 30.03
CA ALA A 17 -26.89 -39.28 31.00
C ALA A 17 -28.00 -40.35 31.19
N ALA A 18 -27.50 -41.58 31.02
CA ALA A 18 -27.77 -42.85 31.74
C ALA A 18 -28.91 -43.78 31.28
N THR A 19 -28.49 -45.02 31.06
CA THR A 19 -29.18 -46.21 30.53
C THR A 19 -30.17 -46.86 31.51
N VAL A 20 -31.40 -47.12 31.05
CA VAL A 20 -32.16 -48.36 31.32
C VAL A 20 -33.04 -48.65 30.09
N SER A 21 -32.82 -49.81 29.47
CA SER A 21 -33.53 -50.27 28.28
C SER A 21 -34.92 -50.81 28.66
N LEU A 22 -35.96 -50.01 28.42
CA LEU A 22 -37.29 -50.50 28.07
C LEU A 22 -37.61 -50.00 26.66
N SER A 23 -37.89 -50.92 25.74
CA SER A 23 -38.30 -50.62 24.38
C SER A 23 -39.69 -49.97 24.37
N VAL A 24 -39.72 -48.67 24.62
CA VAL A 24 -40.79 -47.79 24.17
C VAL A 24 -40.28 -47.19 22.87
N ALA A 25 -40.96 -47.45 21.75
CA ALA A 25 -40.69 -46.72 20.52
C ALA A 25 -40.71 -45.22 20.87
N PRO A 26 -39.65 -44.44 20.58
CA PRO A 26 -39.69 -43.03 20.87
C PRO A 26 -40.94 -42.46 20.20
N PRO A 27 -41.73 -41.60 20.87
CA PRO A 27 -42.74 -40.85 20.16
C PRO A 27 -42.04 -40.16 19.00
N ALA A 28 -42.57 -40.32 17.77
CA ALA A 28 -42.02 -39.68 16.58
C ALA A 28 -41.69 -38.23 16.93
N ALA A 29 -40.41 -37.90 17.05
CA ALA A 29 -39.97 -36.62 17.56
C ALA A 29 -40.41 -35.57 16.53
N ALA A 30 -41.29 -34.65 16.93
CA ALA A 30 -41.66 -33.54 16.07
C ALA A 30 -40.43 -32.64 15.94
N GLU A 31 -39.85 -32.62 14.75
CA GLU A 31 -38.68 -31.79 14.46
C GLU A 31 -39.16 -30.38 14.10
N ARG A 32 -38.40 -29.37 14.51
CA ARG A 32 -38.72 -27.98 14.20
C ARG A 32 -38.26 -27.63 12.81
N TYR A 33 -39.17 -27.10 12.02
CA TYR A 33 -38.94 -26.65 10.67
C TYR A 33 -39.21 -25.16 10.50
N VAL A 34 -38.50 -24.55 9.55
CA VAL A 34 -38.68 -23.16 9.13
C VAL A 34 -38.95 -23.15 7.62
N TYR A 35 -40.01 -22.47 7.22
CA TYR A 35 -40.35 -22.22 5.82
C TYR A 35 -40.24 -20.73 5.52
N GLU A 36 -39.43 -20.37 4.53
CA GLU A 36 -39.28 -19.00 4.04
C GLU A 36 -39.89 -18.91 2.63
N GLY A 37 -40.80 -17.96 2.44
CA GLY A 37 -41.51 -17.78 1.17
C GLY A 37 -41.65 -16.33 0.72
N ARG A 38 -42.11 -16.16 -0.53
CA ARG A 38 -42.46 -14.85 -1.09
C ARG A 38 -43.90 -14.79 -1.61
N LEU A 39 -44.74 -13.99 -0.98
CA LEU A 39 -46.10 -13.73 -1.41
C LEU A 39 -46.15 -12.49 -2.32
N ASP A 40 -46.76 -12.65 -3.50
CA ASP A 40 -47.09 -11.54 -4.38
C ASP A 40 -48.63 -11.40 -4.45
N GLU A 41 -49.14 -10.18 -4.38
CA GLU A 41 -50.55 -9.82 -4.52
C GLU A 41 -50.70 -8.95 -5.77
N PHE A 42 -51.49 -9.40 -6.75
CA PHE A 42 -51.68 -8.76 -8.06
C PHE A 42 -50.37 -8.39 -8.80
N GLY A 43 -49.32 -9.20 -8.64
CA GLY A 43 -48.02 -8.99 -9.29
C GLY A 43 -47.09 -8.01 -8.57
N GLN A 44 -47.49 -7.50 -7.40
CA GLN A 44 -46.63 -6.71 -6.51
C GLN A 44 -46.28 -7.52 -5.25
N PRO A 45 -45.14 -7.27 -4.59
CA PRO A 45 -44.82 -7.93 -3.33
C PRO A 45 -45.88 -7.58 -2.27
N ALA A 46 -46.48 -8.59 -1.65
CA ALA A 46 -47.52 -8.40 -0.64
C ALA A 46 -46.98 -7.70 0.63
N GLN A 47 -47.83 -6.95 1.33
CA GLN A 47 -47.47 -6.24 2.55
C GLN A 47 -48.64 -6.23 3.55
N GLY A 48 -48.39 -6.69 4.78
CA GLY A 48 -49.41 -6.75 5.83
C GLY A 48 -49.40 -8.08 6.58
N SER A 49 -50.46 -8.35 7.33
CA SER A 49 -50.65 -9.63 8.03
C SER A 49 -51.54 -10.57 7.21
N TYR A 50 -51.15 -11.83 7.11
CA TYR A 50 -51.88 -12.87 6.40
C TYR A 50 -51.99 -14.13 7.25
N ASP A 51 -53.07 -14.90 7.07
CA ASP A 51 -53.14 -16.25 7.62
C ASP A 51 -52.65 -17.22 6.54
N PHE A 52 -51.79 -18.17 6.93
CA PHE A 52 -51.27 -19.21 6.05
C PHE A 52 -51.73 -20.59 6.50
N ARG A 53 -51.96 -21.48 5.54
CA ARG A 53 -52.15 -22.90 5.77
C ARG A 53 -51.13 -23.68 4.97
N LEU A 54 -50.31 -24.47 5.64
CA LEU A 54 -49.27 -25.30 5.05
C LEU A 54 -49.69 -26.76 5.12
N THR A 55 -49.50 -27.52 4.04
CA THR A 55 -49.85 -28.95 4.00
C THR A 55 -48.75 -29.74 3.29
N PRO A 56 -48.13 -30.73 3.96
CA PRO A 56 -47.08 -31.55 3.39
C PRO A 56 -47.64 -32.76 2.61
N TYR A 57 -46.95 -33.14 1.52
CA TYR A 57 -47.30 -34.21 0.59
C TYR A 57 -46.05 -35.02 0.19
N PRO A 58 -46.19 -36.29 -0.22
CA PRO A 58 -45.06 -37.12 -0.68
C PRO A 58 -44.59 -36.76 -2.10
N ASP A 59 -45.48 -36.17 -2.92
CA ASP A 59 -45.22 -35.91 -4.34
C ASP A 59 -45.72 -34.52 -4.78
N ALA A 60 -45.14 -34.02 -5.88
CA ALA A 60 -45.42 -32.72 -6.46
C ALA A 60 -46.89 -32.53 -6.90
N LYS A 61 -47.60 -33.61 -7.25
CA LYS A 61 -48.93 -33.55 -7.85
C LYS A 61 -49.92 -34.60 -7.32
N ALA A 62 -49.43 -35.70 -6.75
CA ALA A 62 -50.26 -36.82 -6.29
C ALA A 62 -50.01 -37.18 -4.81
N GLY A 63 -50.74 -38.17 -4.29
CA GLY A 63 -50.57 -38.69 -2.94
C GLY A 63 -51.38 -37.98 -1.85
N ALA A 64 -51.68 -38.72 -0.79
CA ALA A 64 -52.35 -38.21 0.40
C ALA A 64 -51.42 -37.31 1.23
N THR A 65 -51.99 -36.46 2.08
CA THR A 65 -51.23 -35.56 2.95
C THR A 65 -50.37 -36.35 3.95
N LEU A 66 -49.12 -35.94 4.14
CA LEU A 66 -48.19 -36.57 5.09
C LEU A 66 -48.49 -36.21 6.55
N ALA A 67 -49.08 -35.04 6.78
CA ALA A 67 -49.50 -34.54 8.09
C ALA A 67 -50.74 -33.66 7.95
N ALA A 68 -51.42 -33.40 9.07
CA ALA A 68 -52.55 -32.47 9.11
C ALA A 68 -52.11 -31.06 8.65
N PRO A 69 -52.99 -30.29 7.97
CA PRO A 69 -52.69 -28.91 7.62
C PRO A 69 -52.34 -28.08 8.85
N ILE A 70 -51.25 -27.34 8.78
CA ILE A 70 -50.76 -26.45 9.84
C ILE A 70 -51.18 -25.04 9.49
N GLN A 71 -51.92 -24.38 10.38
CA GLN A 71 -52.37 -23.01 10.21
C GLN A 71 -51.49 -22.05 11.02
N PHE A 72 -51.17 -20.92 10.41
CA PHE A 72 -50.43 -19.81 11.00
C PHE A 72 -51.27 -18.55 10.86
N ASP A 73 -51.66 -17.98 11.97
CA ASP A 73 -52.48 -16.77 11.99
C ASP A 73 -51.60 -15.53 12.11
N GLN A 74 -52.03 -14.42 11.49
CA GLN A 74 -51.39 -13.11 11.62
C GLN A 74 -49.88 -13.10 11.26
N VAL A 75 -49.47 -13.91 10.28
CA VAL A 75 -48.09 -13.92 9.78
C VAL A 75 -47.80 -12.62 9.07
N ARG A 76 -46.78 -11.92 9.55
CA ARG A 76 -46.33 -10.67 8.97
C ARG A 76 -45.58 -10.92 7.66
N VAL A 77 -46.02 -10.25 6.61
CA VAL A 77 -45.41 -10.24 5.28
C VAL A 77 -44.85 -8.84 5.01
N GLU A 78 -43.55 -8.75 4.76
CA GLU A 78 -42.86 -7.48 4.48
C GLU A 78 -42.14 -7.54 3.14
N ARG A 79 -42.50 -6.64 2.22
CA ARG A 79 -41.98 -6.63 0.84
C ARG A 79 -42.08 -8.01 0.17
N GLY A 80 -43.21 -8.67 0.40
CA GLY A 80 -43.54 -10.02 -0.06
C GLY A 80 -42.89 -11.15 0.73
N ARG A 81 -41.94 -10.92 1.64
CA ARG A 81 -41.27 -12.02 2.36
C ARG A 81 -42.00 -12.40 3.65
N PHE A 82 -42.02 -13.70 3.96
CA PHE A 82 -42.56 -14.23 5.20
C PHE A 82 -41.80 -15.49 5.65
N GLN A 83 -41.94 -15.83 6.93
CA GLN A 83 -41.35 -16.99 7.56
C GLN A 83 -42.41 -17.72 8.41
N LEU A 84 -42.47 -19.04 8.31
CA LEU A 84 -43.33 -19.90 9.11
C LEU A 84 -42.46 -20.89 9.88
N GLU A 85 -42.72 -21.08 11.16
CA GLU A 85 -41.99 -22.03 12.00
C GLU A 85 -42.95 -23.06 12.59
N PHE A 86 -42.69 -24.35 12.39
CA PHE A 86 -43.61 -25.40 12.82
C PHE A 86 -42.90 -26.71 13.15
N ASP A 87 -43.55 -27.50 13.98
CA ASP A 87 -43.11 -28.86 14.28
C ASP A 87 -43.96 -29.87 13.50
N ALA A 88 -43.31 -30.85 12.85
CA ALA A 88 -44.03 -31.88 12.11
C ALA A 88 -43.31 -33.25 12.14
N PRO A 89 -44.02 -34.38 12.03
CA PRO A 89 -43.40 -35.70 11.99
C PRO A 89 -42.96 -36.04 10.55
N LEU A 90 -42.02 -35.27 9.99
CA LEU A 90 -41.57 -35.40 8.59
C LEU A 90 -40.17 -36.03 8.46
N ALA A 91 -39.53 -36.38 9.57
CA ALA A 91 -38.14 -36.85 9.65
C ALA A 91 -37.84 -38.09 8.80
N ASP A 92 -38.81 -39.01 8.67
CA ASP A 92 -38.63 -40.30 7.98
C ASP A 92 -39.05 -40.27 6.49
N GLN A 93 -39.28 -39.09 5.92
CA GLN A 93 -39.81 -38.95 4.55
C GLN A 93 -38.70 -38.67 3.53
N ASP A 94 -38.55 -39.54 2.53
CA ASP A 94 -37.55 -39.40 1.45
C ASP A 94 -37.75 -38.12 0.62
N GLN A 95 -38.99 -37.71 0.43
CA GLN A 95 -39.36 -36.48 -0.27
C GLN A 95 -40.60 -35.86 0.35
N VAL A 96 -40.53 -34.55 0.59
CA VAL A 96 -41.67 -33.74 1.07
C VAL A 96 -41.94 -32.64 0.07
N TRP A 97 -43.21 -32.37 -0.20
CA TRP A 97 -43.72 -31.30 -1.04
C TRP A 97 -44.75 -30.48 -0.27
N LEU A 98 -44.58 -29.17 -0.18
CA LEU A 98 -45.42 -28.27 0.61
C LEU A 98 -46.40 -27.52 -0.29
N ALA A 99 -47.70 -27.67 -0.01
CA ALA A 99 -48.73 -26.79 -0.52
C ALA A 99 -48.98 -25.67 0.49
N LEU A 100 -49.10 -24.43 0.02
CA LEU A 100 -49.52 -23.31 0.84
C LEU A 100 -50.84 -22.77 0.33
N ALA A 101 -51.68 -22.35 1.26
CA ALA A 101 -52.85 -21.55 0.99
C ALA A 101 -52.81 -20.31 1.88
N VAL A 102 -53.34 -19.19 1.39
CA VAL A 102 -53.25 -17.89 2.07
C VAL A 102 -54.59 -17.17 2.06
N ARG A 103 -54.83 -16.35 3.08
CA ARG A 103 -55.91 -15.36 3.10
C ARG A 103 -55.46 -14.10 3.88
N PRO A 104 -56.14 -12.95 3.69
CA PRO A 104 -55.93 -11.80 4.56
C PRO A 104 -56.19 -12.18 6.03
N ALA A 105 -55.36 -11.67 6.95
CA ALA A 105 -55.45 -12.12 8.33
C ALA A 105 -56.78 -11.70 8.99
N GLY A 106 -57.43 -12.65 9.67
CA GLY A 106 -58.73 -12.42 10.30
C GLY A 106 -59.93 -12.35 9.34
N ALA A 107 -59.73 -12.60 8.04
CA ALA A 107 -60.84 -12.73 7.11
C ALA A 107 -61.63 -14.04 7.36
N GLU A 108 -62.94 -13.94 7.50
CA GLU A 108 -63.83 -15.12 7.50
C GLU A 108 -64.00 -15.62 6.06
N GLY A 109 -63.52 -16.84 5.77
CA GLY A 109 -63.58 -17.39 4.40
C GLY A 109 -62.56 -18.50 4.12
N VAL A 110 -62.63 -19.01 2.88
CA VAL A 110 -61.79 -20.10 2.37
C VAL A 110 -60.39 -19.58 2.02
N PHE A 111 -59.35 -20.33 2.40
CA PHE A 111 -57.99 -20.04 1.97
C PHE A 111 -57.85 -20.15 0.44
N SER A 112 -57.11 -19.23 -0.15
CA SER A 112 -56.74 -19.30 -1.56
C SER A 112 -55.49 -20.15 -1.72
N ASP A 113 -55.57 -21.25 -2.47
CA ASP A 113 -54.42 -22.11 -2.72
C ASP A 113 -53.38 -21.37 -3.58
N LEU A 114 -52.13 -21.37 -3.14
CA LEU A 114 -51.01 -20.91 -3.94
C LEU A 114 -50.64 -21.99 -4.95
N VAL A 115 -50.33 -21.58 -6.18
CA VAL A 115 -50.19 -22.50 -7.31
C VAL A 115 -48.98 -23.44 -7.11
N GLY A 116 -49.26 -24.74 -7.13
CA GLY A 116 -48.26 -25.81 -7.10
C GLY A 116 -47.78 -26.19 -5.71
N ARG A 117 -47.25 -27.42 -5.58
CA ARG A 117 -46.51 -27.85 -4.40
C ARG A 117 -45.04 -27.56 -4.61
N ASN A 118 -44.33 -27.18 -3.54
CA ASN A 118 -42.91 -26.89 -3.58
C ASN A 118 -42.14 -27.98 -2.87
N LYS A 119 -41.11 -28.55 -3.51
CA LYS A 119 -40.28 -29.58 -2.87
C LYS A 119 -39.61 -28.97 -1.63
N ALA A 120 -39.91 -29.51 -0.46
CA ALA A 120 -39.18 -29.25 0.76
C ALA A 120 -37.85 -29.99 0.65
N LEU A 121 -36.76 -29.23 0.64
CA LEU A 121 -35.41 -29.77 0.68
C LEU A 121 -35.01 -29.85 2.16
N ALA A 122 -34.74 -31.06 2.65
CA ALA A 122 -33.99 -31.24 3.89
C ALA A 122 -32.52 -30.91 3.59
N ALA A 123 -32.12 -29.65 3.75
CA ALA A 123 -30.74 -29.24 3.57
C ALA A 123 -30.14 -28.83 4.92
N PRO A 124 -29.02 -29.44 5.34
CA PRO A 124 -28.09 -28.74 6.21
C PRO A 124 -27.72 -27.44 5.49
N LEU A 125 -27.92 -26.29 6.14
CA LEU A 125 -27.77 -24.98 5.50
C LEU A 125 -26.34 -24.71 5.01
N ILE A 126 -25.38 -25.41 5.59
CA ILE A 126 -23.99 -25.40 5.15
C ILE A 126 -23.87 -26.13 3.81
N GLY A 127 -23.45 -25.40 2.78
CA GLY A 127 -23.09 -25.94 1.46
C GLY A 127 -24.09 -25.68 0.32
N THR A 128 -25.28 -25.13 0.60
CA THR A 128 -26.24 -24.79 -0.47
C THR A 128 -26.18 -23.30 -0.85
N CYS A 129 -26.09 -22.40 0.14
CA CYS A 129 -25.95 -20.95 -0.03
C CYS A 129 -25.26 -20.37 1.22
N TRP A 130 -24.48 -19.30 1.07
CA TRP A 130 -23.96 -18.53 2.21
C TRP A 130 -25.04 -17.60 2.77
N SER A 131 -25.26 -17.60 4.08
CA SER A 131 -26.26 -16.72 4.71
C SER A 131 -25.81 -15.25 4.70
N SER A 132 -26.74 -14.33 4.35
CA SER A 132 -26.52 -12.89 4.43
C SER A 132 -26.38 -12.36 5.87
N THR A 133 -26.80 -13.14 6.87
CA THR A 133 -26.63 -12.82 8.30
C THR A 133 -25.49 -13.61 8.94
N GLY A 134 -24.71 -14.34 8.14
CA GLY A 134 -23.69 -15.27 8.61
C GLY A 134 -24.24 -16.67 8.92
N ASP A 135 -23.34 -17.65 8.88
CA ASP A 135 -23.61 -19.06 9.16
C ASP A 135 -22.93 -19.46 10.48
N THR A 136 -23.61 -20.24 11.32
CA THR A 136 -23.04 -20.82 12.55
C THR A 136 -22.58 -22.25 12.31
N GLY A 137 -21.42 -22.65 12.85
CA GLY A 137 -20.92 -24.02 12.75
C GLY A 137 -20.21 -24.36 11.43
N SER A 138 -19.76 -23.35 10.68
CA SER A 138 -18.95 -23.54 9.47
C SER A 138 -17.58 -24.16 9.76
N ASP A 139 -17.15 -25.10 8.92
CA ASP A 139 -15.79 -25.62 8.87
C ASP A 139 -15.05 -25.01 7.66
N PRO A 140 -14.02 -24.17 7.85
CA PRO A 140 -13.27 -23.54 6.76
C PRO A 140 -12.61 -24.49 5.76
N SER A 141 -12.43 -25.78 6.11
CA SER A 141 -11.89 -26.79 5.20
C SER A 141 -12.89 -27.29 4.16
N THR A 142 -14.19 -27.14 4.43
CA THR A 142 -15.28 -27.63 3.56
C THR A 142 -16.29 -26.55 3.18
N ASN A 143 -16.37 -25.45 3.94
CA ASN A 143 -17.38 -24.41 3.78
C ASN A 143 -16.70 -23.07 3.54
N PHE A 144 -16.93 -22.49 2.37
CA PHE A 144 -16.36 -21.20 2.00
C PHE A 144 -17.25 -20.48 1.00
N LEU A 145 -17.10 -19.16 0.96
CA LEU A 145 -17.60 -18.32 -0.11
C LEU A 145 -16.50 -18.18 -1.16
N GLY A 146 -16.68 -18.77 -2.33
CA GLY A 146 -15.68 -18.69 -3.40
C GLY A 146 -15.99 -19.53 -4.62
N THR A 147 -14.98 -19.67 -5.47
CA THR A 147 -14.95 -20.53 -6.65
C THR A 147 -14.12 -21.79 -6.34
N ILE A 148 -14.44 -22.91 -7.00
CA ILE A 148 -13.69 -24.18 -6.90
C ILE A 148 -12.79 -24.44 -8.10
N ASP A 149 -12.90 -23.61 -9.12
CA ASP A 149 -12.11 -23.63 -10.34
C ASP A 149 -11.16 -22.42 -10.36
N ALA A 150 -10.36 -22.31 -11.42
CA ALA A 150 -9.42 -21.21 -11.60
C ALA A 150 -10.09 -19.88 -12.03
N GLN A 151 -11.38 -19.68 -11.71
CA GLN A 151 -12.10 -18.45 -12.01
C GLN A 151 -11.97 -17.43 -10.87
N PRO A 152 -11.85 -16.13 -11.17
CA PRO A 152 -11.81 -15.10 -10.14
C PRO A 152 -13.11 -15.02 -9.32
N LEU A 153 -12.98 -14.81 -8.01
CA LEU A 153 -14.11 -14.41 -7.16
C LEU A 153 -14.31 -12.90 -7.26
N VAL A 154 -15.52 -12.48 -7.68
CA VAL A 154 -15.86 -11.06 -7.89
C VAL A 154 -16.98 -10.62 -6.94
N LEU A 155 -16.71 -9.60 -6.14
CA LEU A 155 -17.73 -8.88 -5.37
C LEU A 155 -18.09 -7.56 -6.07
N ARG A 156 -19.39 -7.27 -6.13
CA ARG A 156 -19.93 -6.11 -6.85
C ARG A 156 -20.75 -5.20 -5.95
N ALA A 157 -20.64 -3.90 -6.19
CA ALA A 157 -21.55 -2.87 -5.67
C ALA A 157 -22.08 -2.02 -6.83
N GLY A 158 -23.38 -1.72 -6.86
CA GLY A 158 -23.98 -0.96 -7.96
C GLY A 158 -23.84 -1.62 -9.34
N ASN A 159 -23.78 -2.96 -9.39
CA ASN A 159 -23.48 -3.76 -10.59
C ASN A 159 -22.07 -3.56 -11.19
N ALA A 160 -21.17 -2.86 -10.50
CA ALA A 160 -19.77 -2.74 -10.88
C ALA A 160 -18.90 -3.69 -10.04
N GLN A 161 -17.83 -4.23 -10.62
CA GLN A 161 -16.80 -4.95 -9.86
C GLN A 161 -16.14 -3.98 -8.87
N SER A 162 -16.15 -4.33 -7.59
CA SER A 162 -15.55 -3.53 -6.51
C SER A 162 -14.39 -4.26 -5.82
N LEU A 163 -14.38 -5.59 -5.89
CA LEU A 163 -13.28 -6.45 -5.46
C LEU A 163 -13.23 -7.67 -6.38
N ARG A 164 -12.03 -8.03 -6.83
CA ARG A 164 -11.73 -9.25 -7.59
C ARG A 164 -10.53 -9.95 -6.98
N MET A 165 -10.67 -11.23 -6.70
CA MET A 165 -9.59 -12.10 -6.24
C MET A 165 -9.29 -13.11 -7.34
N GLU A 166 -8.06 -13.11 -7.85
CA GLU A 166 -7.64 -13.97 -8.96
C GLU A 166 -6.64 -15.02 -8.44
N PRO A 167 -6.92 -16.31 -8.56
CA PRO A 167 -5.96 -17.34 -8.17
C PRO A 167 -4.74 -17.34 -9.11
N SER A 168 -3.55 -17.58 -8.56
CA SER A 168 -2.34 -17.79 -9.36
C SER A 168 -2.47 -19.02 -10.25
N SER A 169 -1.95 -18.94 -11.47
CA SER A 169 -1.84 -20.09 -12.38
C SER A 169 -0.77 -21.10 -11.94
N LEU A 170 0.15 -20.69 -11.07
CA LEU A 170 1.16 -21.57 -10.49
C LEU A 170 0.58 -22.31 -9.29
N LEU A 171 0.81 -23.62 -9.25
CA LEU A 171 0.23 -24.51 -8.24
C LEU A 171 1.31 -25.12 -7.33
N PHE A 172 0.98 -25.33 -6.05
CA PHE A 172 1.74 -26.12 -5.10
C PHE A 172 0.79 -27.10 -4.41
N GLY A 173 1.05 -28.40 -4.53
CA GLY A 173 0.14 -29.43 -4.05
C GLY A 173 -1.23 -29.43 -4.75
N GLY A 174 -1.29 -28.95 -6.00
CA GLY A 174 -2.54 -28.85 -6.78
C GLY A 174 -3.39 -27.60 -6.49
N LEU A 175 -2.96 -26.74 -5.57
CA LEU A 175 -3.65 -25.49 -5.23
C LEU A 175 -2.84 -24.26 -5.69
N PRO A 176 -3.49 -23.15 -6.06
CA PRO A 176 -2.80 -21.89 -6.36
C PRO A 176 -1.84 -21.48 -5.23
N ILE A 177 -0.60 -21.11 -5.59
CA ILE A 177 0.42 -20.74 -4.59
C ILE A 177 0.15 -19.41 -3.89
N THR A 178 -0.67 -18.55 -4.51
CA THR A 178 -1.06 -17.23 -4.03
C THR A 178 -2.28 -16.76 -4.83
N ALA A 179 -2.81 -15.59 -4.50
CA ALA A 179 -3.84 -14.91 -5.27
C ALA A 179 -3.48 -13.42 -5.44
N ASN A 180 -4.00 -12.82 -6.50
CA ASN A 180 -4.02 -11.38 -6.67
C ASN A 180 -5.30 -10.82 -6.04
N VAL A 181 -5.20 -9.70 -5.35
CA VAL A 181 -6.34 -8.99 -4.75
C VAL A 181 -6.45 -7.61 -5.39
N ILE A 182 -7.54 -7.36 -6.12
CA ILE A 182 -7.76 -6.13 -6.88
C ILE A 182 -9.07 -5.49 -6.43
N ALA A 183 -8.98 -4.42 -5.65
CA ALA A 183 -10.12 -3.63 -5.18
C ALA A 183 -10.23 -2.29 -5.91
N GLY A 184 -11.38 -1.63 -5.76
CA GLY A 184 -11.64 -0.31 -6.32
C GLY A 184 -12.21 -0.37 -7.73
N SER A 185 -11.76 0.54 -8.61
CA SER A 185 -12.22 0.60 -9.99
C SER A 185 -11.97 -0.71 -10.73
N SER A 186 -12.94 -1.13 -11.56
CA SER A 186 -12.78 -2.26 -12.48
C SER A 186 -11.66 -2.07 -13.50
N ALA A 187 -11.19 -0.84 -13.67
CA ALA A 187 -10.07 -0.47 -14.53
C ALA A 187 -8.71 -0.93 -13.98
N ASN A 188 -8.60 -1.15 -12.66
CA ASN A 188 -7.34 -1.51 -12.00
C ASN A 188 -6.77 -2.82 -12.60
N LEU A 189 -5.46 -2.82 -12.81
CA LEU A 189 -4.79 -3.85 -13.61
C LEU A 189 -3.71 -4.56 -12.80
N ALA A 190 -3.94 -5.85 -12.54
CA ALA A 190 -2.87 -6.80 -12.30
C ALA A 190 -2.48 -7.39 -13.66
N LEU A 191 -1.24 -7.18 -14.14
CA LEU A 191 -0.86 -7.65 -15.47
C LEU A 191 -0.67 -9.18 -15.49
N ALA A 192 -0.84 -9.76 -16.67
CA ALA A 192 -0.75 -11.19 -16.88
C ALA A 192 0.63 -11.73 -16.49
N GLY A 193 0.64 -12.81 -15.71
CA GLY A 193 1.86 -13.45 -15.21
C GLY A 193 2.28 -12.99 -13.82
N ALA A 194 1.90 -11.78 -13.40
CA ALA A 194 2.13 -11.30 -12.05
C ALA A 194 1.29 -12.09 -11.03
N ARG A 195 1.92 -12.46 -9.92
CA ARG A 195 1.27 -13.19 -8.82
C ARG A 195 1.48 -12.50 -7.48
N GLY A 196 0.55 -12.67 -6.55
CA GLY A 196 0.63 -12.05 -5.23
C GLY A 196 0.44 -10.53 -5.27
N VAL A 197 -0.18 -10.03 -6.34
CA VAL A 197 -0.47 -8.61 -6.54
C VAL A 197 -1.49 -8.13 -5.52
N VAL A 198 -1.27 -6.92 -4.99
CA VAL A 198 -2.27 -6.23 -4.17
C VAL A 198 -2.56 -4.85 -4.76
N ILE A 199 -3.81 -4.61 -5.14
CA ILE A 199 -4.36 -3.28 -5.39
C ILE A 199 -5.46 -3.04 -4.36
N GLY A 200 -5.17 -2.23 -3.33
CA GLY A 200 -6.05 -2.06 -2.18
C GLY A 200 -7.30 -1.23 -2.43
N GLY A 201 -7.39 -0.54 -3.58
CA GLY A 201 -8.54 0.27 -3.94
C GLY A 201 -8.22 1.38 -4.94
N GLY A 202 -9.11 2.36 -5.03
CA GLY A 202 -8.94 3.54 -5.87
C GLY A 202 -8.87 3.21 -7.35
N GLY A 203 -8.09 4.01 -8.08
CA GLY A 203 -8.02 3.99 -9.54
C GLY A 203 -9.32 4.43 -10.19
N ALA A 204 -9.27 4.70 -11.48
CA ALA A 204 -10.46 5.01 -12.28
C ALA A 204 -10.13 4.83 -13.76
N ASP A 205 -11.14 4.55 -14.58
CA ASP A 205 -10.99 4.59 -16.03
C ASP A 205 -10.55 6.01 -16.47
N SER A 206 -9.83 6.09 -17.58
CA SER A 206 -9.37 7.38 -18.12
C SER A 206 -10.56 8.30 -18.43
N GLY A 207 -10.55 9.50 -17.84
CA GLY A 207 -11.61 10.50 -18.02
C GLY A 207 -12.91 10.24 -17.25
N ALA A 208 -12.93 9.24 -16.36
CA ALA A 208 -14.14 8.89 -15.60
C ALA A 208 -14.47 9.88 -14.46
N ASP A 209 -13.47 10.58 -13.91
CA ASP A 209 -13.68 11.62 -12.90
C ASP A 209 -13.69 13.01 -13.57
N PRO A 210 -14.72 13.84 -13.34
CA PRO A 210 -14.80 15.17 -13.96
C PRO A 210 -13.86 16.21 -13.33
N ILE A 211 -13.27 15.92 -12.17
CA ILE A 211 -12.42 16.83 -11.39
C ILE A 211 -10.94 16.49 -11.61
N TYR A 212 -10.60 15.20 -11.63
CA TYR A 212 -9.21 14.74 -11.66
C TYR A 212 -8.86 13.99 -12.95
N ILE A 213 -7.60 14.12 -13.39
CA ILE A 213 -7.05 13.19 -14.38
C ILE A 213 -6.97 11.82 -13.71
N THR A 214 -7.69 10.87 -14.29
CA THR A 214 -7.77 9.50 -13.79
C THR A 214 -6.99 8.53 -14.65
N ALA A 215 -6.38 7.56 -13.99
CA ALA A 215 -5.94 6.33 -14.61
C ALA A 215 -6.09 5.18 -13.62
N PRO A 216 -6.11 3.92 -14.09
CA PRO A 216 -6.11 2.78 -13.20
C PRO A 216 -4.82 2.73 -12.39
N ASN A 217 -4.92 2.11 -11.21
CA ASN A 217 -3.74 1.61 -10.53
C ASN A 217 -3.28 0.33 -11.22
N ARG A 218 -1.97 0.14 -11.31
CA ARG A 218 -1.35 -0.93 -12.07
C ARG A 218 -0.28 -1.63 -11.26
N VAL A 219 -0.28 -2.95 -11.33
CA VAL A 219 0.78 -3.79 -10.79
C VAL A 219 1.16 -4.80 -11.85
N SER A 220 2.42 -4.76 -12.30
CA SER A 220 2.88 -5.60 -13.42
C SER A 220 3.71 -6.82 -13.02
N ASP A 221 4.20 -6.83 -11.78
CA ASP A 221 5.25 -7.75 -11.35
C ASP A 221 4.87 -8.49 -10.06
N ASP A 222 5.57 -9.60 -9.83
CA ASP A 222 5.38 -10.50 -8.71
C ASP A 222 5.45 -9.75 -7.37
N TYR A 223 4.44 -9.99 -6.54
CA TYR A 223 4.30 -9.43 -5.20
C TYR A 223 4.34 -7.89 -5.17
N GLY A 224 4.00 -7.24 -6.29
CA GLY A 224 3.86 -5.80 -6.35
C GLY A 224 2.61 -5.32 -5.59
N VAL A 225 2.72 -4.13 -4.98
CA VAL A 225 1.65 -3.57 -4.15
C VAL A 225 1.38 -2.12 -4.54
N VAL A 226 0.11 -1.83 -4.80
CA VAL A 226 -0.45 -0.48 -4.80
C VAL A 226 -1.55 -0.43 -3.75
N ALA A 227 -1.33 0.20 -2.60
CA ALA A 227 -2.35 0.18 -1.55
C ALA A 227 -3.61 1.00 -1.89
N GLY A 228 -3.53 1.94 -2.83
CA GLY A 228 -4.68 2.70 -3.33
C GLY A 228 -4.27 3.94 -4.12
N GLY A 229 -5.06 5.00 -4.03
CA GLY A 229 -4.83 6.24 -4.78
C GLY A 229 -5.28 6.14 -6.24
N ASN A 230 -4.71 6.96 -7.11
CA ASN A 230 -5.08 7.03 -8.53
C ASN A 230 -3.84 7.07 -9.42
N ALA A 231 -3.87 6.39 -10.57
CA ALA A 231 -2.77 6.38 -11.54
C ALA A 231 -1.41 5.90 -11.00
N ASN A 232 -1.38 5.04 -9.98
CA ASN A 232 -0.14 4.53 -9.41
C ASN A 232 0.30 3.23 -10.11
N GLN A 233 1.62 3.04 -10.23
CA GLN A 233 2.24 1.86 -10.85
C GLN A 233 3.28 1.24 -9.91
N ALA A 234 3.18 -0.07 -9.69
CA ALA A 234 4.23 -0.90 -9.10
C ALA A 234 4.66 -2.00 -10.08
N GLY A 235 5.96 -2.09 -10.37
CA GLY A 235 6.51 -2.89 -11.47
C GLY A 235 6.70 -2.06 -12.75
N ASP A 236 7.29 -2.63 -13.79
CA ASP A 236 7.79 -1.88 -14.96
C ASP A 236 7.00 -2.06 -16.27
N GLU A 237 5.98 -2.93 -16.29
CA GLU A 237 5.22 -3.34 -17.48
C GLU A 237 6.11 -3.86 -18.63
N ALA A 238 7.30 -4.37 -18.33
CA ALA A 238 8.25 -4.87 -19.30
C ALA A 238 8.81 -6.23 -18.84
N GLY A 239 9.59 -6.87 -19.72
CA GLY A 239 10.35 -8.07 -19.37
C GLY A 239 9.51 -9.21 -18.80
N THR A 240 9.96 -9.76 -17.67
CA THR A 240 9.30 -10.88 -16.97
C THR A 240 8.79 -10.41 -15.62
N ALA A 241 7.66 -10.91 -15.13
CA ALA A 241 7.09 -10.51 -13.83
C ALA A 241 8.02 -10.68 -12.59
N GLY A 242 9.23 -11.21 -12.75
CA GLY A 242 10.23 -11.34 -11.69
C GLY A 242 11.34 -10.28 -11.70
N ASP A 243 11.47 -9.45 -12.74
CA ASP A 243 12.60 -8.50 -12.87
C ASP A 243 12.38 -7.17 -12.14
N ALA A 244 11.13 -6.76 -11.91
CA ALA A 244 10.74 -5.63 -11.08
C ALA A 244 9.85 -6.03 -9.87
N ALA A 245 9.99 -7.27 -9.40
CA ALA A 245 9.22 -7.81 -8.28
C ALA A 245 9.37 -7.02 -6.97
N PHE A 246 8.36 -7.14 -6.10
CA PHE A 246 8.27 -6.52 -4.77
C PHE A 246 8.22 -4.99 -4.75
N ALA A 247 7.98 -4.35 -5.89
CA ALA A 247 7.77 -2.91 -5.94
C ALA A 247 6.51 -2.51 -5.14
N THR A 248 6.59 -1.41 -4.39
CA THR A 248 5.49 -0.94 -3.55
C THR A 248 5.21 0.54 -3.73
N VAL A 249 3.94 0.88 -3.96
CA VAL A 249 3.41 2.24 -3.87
C VAL A 249 2.29 2.27 -2.83
N SER A 250 2.50 2.95 -1.71
CA SER A 250 1.49 2.98 -0.64
C SER A 250 0.28 3.87 -0.95
N GLY A 251 0.30 4.65 -2.04
CA GLY A 251 -0.85 5.42 -2.52
C GLY A 251 -0.43 6.71 -3.24
N GLY A 252 -1.30 7.72 -3.20
CA GLY A 252 -1.08 9.01 -3.84
C GLY A 252 -1.55 9.06 -5.30
N HIS A 253 -0.91 9.90 -6.12
CA HIS A 253 -1.33 10.18 -7.49
C HIS A 253 -0.15 10.16 -8.47
N PHE A 254 -0.21 9.34 -9.52
CA PHE A 254 0.85 9.25 -10.55
C PHE A 254 2.23 8.83 -10.00
N ASN A 255 2.30 7.98 -8.98
CA ASN A 255 3.58 7.45 -8.52
C ASN A 255 3.96 6.19 -9.28
N SER A 256 5.25 6.01 -9.57
CA SER A 256 5.77 4.90 -10.38
C SER A 256 7.01 4.28 -9.73
N ALA A 257 6.84 3.10 -9.11
CA ALA A 257 7.91 2.29 -8.55
C ALA A 257 8.20 1.12 -9.50
N THR A 258 9.25 1.21 -10.32
CA THR A 258 9.44 0.34 -11.50
C THR A 258 10.69 -0.53 -11.41
N ALA A 259 11.24 -0.74 -10.22
CA ALA A 259 12.42 -1.57 -10.06
C ALA A 259 12.25 -2.55 -8.90
N PHE A 260 13.07 -3.60 -8.92
CA PHE A 260 13.12 -4.62 -7.88
C PHE A 260 13.25 -3.99 -6.48
N PHE A 261 12.32 -4.32 -5.57
CA PHE A 261 12.22 -3.76 -4.22
C PHE A 261 12.14 -2.22 -4.13
N SER A 262 11.74 -1.53 -5.20
CA SER A 262 11.54 -0.07 -5.14
C SER A 262 10.31 0.30 -4.31
N VAL A 263 10.38 1.40 -3.55
CA VAL A 263 9.30 1.83 -2.66
C VAL A 263 8.98 3.30 -2.86
N ILE A 264 7.69 3.63 -2.93
CA ILE A 264 7.18 4.99 -2.82
C ILE A 264 6.08 5.01 -1.76
N ALA A 265 6.31 5.73 -0.65
CA ALA A 265 5.34 5.79 0.45
C ALA A 265 4.11 6.67 0.13
N GLY A 266 4.15 7.49 -0.93
CA GLY A 266 3.00 8.26 -1.41
C GLY A 266 3.40 9.53 -2.16
N GLY A 267 2.56 10.56 -2.08
CA GLY A 267 2.79 11.84 -2.76
C GLY A 267 2.27 11.88 -4.19
N SER A 268 2.86 12.73 -5.03
CA SER A 268 2.43 12.88 -6.43
C SER A 268 3.58 12.90 -7.41
N ASN A 269 3.45 12.17 -8.52
CA ASN A 269 4.40 12.17 -9.62
C ASN A 269 5.85 11.79 -9.21
N ASN A 270 5.99 10.88 -8.24
CA ASN A 270 7.29 10.39 -7.81
C ASN A 270 7.69 9.14 -8.62
N ARG A 271 8.99 8.97 -8.87
CA ARG A 271 9.53 7.86 -9.67
C ARG A 271 10.73 7.19 -9.02
N ALA A 272 10.56 5.95 -8.58
CA ALA A 272 11.60 5.11 -7.99
C ALA A 272 11.97 4.00 -8.99
N THR A 273 13.10 4.17 -9.70
CA THR A 273 13.54 3.26 -10.79
C THR A 273 14.85 2.55 -10.51
N GLY A 274 15.49 2.85 -9.38
CA GLY A 274 16.67 2.10 -8.93
C GLY A 274 16.25 0.86 -8.15
N GLN A 275 17.03 -0.23 -8.25
CA GLN A 275 16.84 -1.39 -7.36
C GLN A 275 16.99 -0.96 -5.90
N PHE A 276 16.10 -1.42 -5.01
CA PHE A 276 16.07 -1.01 -3.60
C PHE A 276 15.94 0.52 -3.38
N SER A 277 15.55 1.29 -4.40
CA SER A 277 15.37 2.73 -4.24
C SER A 277 14.12 3.04 -3.44
N SER A 278 14.13 4.16 -2.72
CA SER A 278 13.01 4.55 -1.86
C SER A 278 12.73 6.04 -1.92
N ILE A 279 11.43 6.38 -2.01
CA ILE A 279 10.93 7.74 -1.92
C ILE A 279 9.90 7.81 -0.78
N GLY A 280 10.17 8.60 0.25
CA GLY A 280 9.27 8.76 1.40
C GLY A 280 8.01 9.58 1.10
N GLY A 281 7.98 10.34 -0.01
CA GLY A 281 6.80 11.07 -0.49
C GLY A 281 7.17 12.34 -1.25
N GLY A 282 6.32 13.37 -1.16
CA GLY A 282 6.54 14.65 -1.82
C GLY A 282 6.02 14.68 -3.26
N LYS A 283 6.57 15.58 -4.08
CA LYS A 283 6.12 15.83 -5.44
C LYS A 283 7.28 15.79 -6.44
N GLY A 284 7.16 15.01 -7.51
CA GLY A 284 8.11 15.07 -8.61
C GLY A 284 9.52 14.59 -8.25
N ASN A 285 9.68 13.73 -7.26
CA ASN A 285 10.98 13.21 -6.84
C ASN A 285 11.40 12.00 -7.67
N PHE A 286 12.70 11.84 -7.90
CA PHE A 286 13.31 10.76 -8.66
C PHE A 286 14.37 10.04 -7.82
N ALA A 287 14.26 8.73 -7.65
CA ALA A 287 15.29 7.88 -7.05
C ALA A 287 15.68 6.82 -8.08
N THR A 288 16.75 7.07 -8.83
CA THR A 288 17.02 6.38 -10.09
C THR A 288 18.15 5.35 -10.02
N ALA A 289 18.98 5.41 -8.99
CA ALA A 289 20.12 4.50 -8.81
C ALA A 289 19.85 3.45 -7.72
N SER A 290 20.62 2.36 -7.74
CA SER A 290 20.51 1.31 -6.73
C SER A 290 20.70 1.87 -5.32
N GLY A 291 19.82 1.52 -4.38
CA GLY A 291 19.86 1.97 -2.99
C GLY A 291 19.67 3.48 -2.78
N SER A 292 19.31 4.23 -3.83
CA SER A 292 19.08 5.67 -3.72
C SER A 292 17.84 6.01 -2.90
N PHE A 293 17.91 7.10 -2.13
CA PHE A 293 16.84 7.51 -1.23
C PHE A 293 16.51 8.99 -1.39
N VAL A 294 15.21 9.29 -1.51
CA VAL A 294 14.66 10.65 -1.36
C VAL A 294 13.65 10.65 -0.22
N GLY A 295 13.92 11.39 0.86
CA GLY A 295 13.02 11.41 2.02
C GLY A 295 11.67 12.07 1.74
N SER A 296 11.67 13.27 1.16
CA SER A 296 10.47 14.06 0.84
C SER A 296 10.85 15.24 -0.07
N GLY A 297 9.95 16.21 -0.23
CA GLY A 297 10.21 17.49 -0.90
C GLY A 297 9.70 17.57 -2.32
N GLU A 298 10.24 18.50 -3.10
CA GLU A 298 9.82 18.78 -4.47
C GLU A 298 10.99 18.68 -5.45
N GLU A 299 10.80 17.94 -6.55
CA GLU A 299 11.75 17.91 -7.68
C GLU A 299 13.18 17.47 -7.31
N ASN A 300 13.36 16.65 -6.28
CA ASN A 300 14.68 16.12 -5.92
C ASN A 300 15.04 14.90 -6.78
N THR A 301 16.33 14.74 -7.07
CA THR A 301 16.87 13.60 -7.84
C THR A 301 18.00 12.92 -7.09
N ALA A 302 17.83 11.65 -6.74
CA ALA A 302 18.89 10.79 -6.23
C ALA A 302 19.36 9.78 -7.29
N ALA A 303 20.47 10.10 -7.97
CA ALA A 303 20.99 9.37 -9.12
C ALA A 303 22.35 8.68 -8.89
N GLY A 304 22.96 8.86 -7.72
CA GLY A 304 24.13 8.09 -7.30
C GLY A 304 23.74 6.79 -6.60
N VAL A 305 24.53 5.73 -6.77
CA VAL A 305 24.36 4.48 -6.01
C VAL A 305 24.48 4.77 -4.52
N ASP A 306 23.54 4.29 -3.72
CA ASP A 306 23.43 4.53 -2.27
C ASP A 306 23.47 6.03 -1.90
N SER A 307 23.01 6.90 -2.80
CA SER A 307 22.94 8.34 -2.54
C SER A 307 21.66 8.74 -1.83
N THR A 308 21.71 9.82 -1.05
CA THR A 308 20.60 10.27 -0.22
C THR A 308 20.29 11.75 -0.42
N VAL A 309 19.03 12.08 -0.66
CA VAL A 309 18.47 13.42 -0.47
C VAL A 309 17.43 13.36 0.64
N SER A 310 17.68 13.96 1.80
CA SER A 310 16.71 13.83 2.91
C SER A 310 15.42 14.63 2.66
N GLY A 311 15.49 15.73 1.91
CA GLY A 311 14.34 16.54 1.53
C GLY A 311 14.72 17.84 0.81
N GLY A 312 13.83 18.84 0.87
CA GLY A 312 14.03 20.15 0.24
C GLY A 312 13.52 20.22 -1.19
N GLY A 313 14.06 21.15 -1.99
CA GLY A 313 13.63 21.39 -3.36
C GLY A 313 14.78 21.28 -4.36
N ARG A 314 14.58 20.60 -5.49
CA ARG A 314 15.52 20.61 -6.63
C ARG A 314 16.95 20.19 -6.29
N ASN A 315 17.13 19.34 -5.27
CA ASN A 315 18.45 18.84 -4.91
C ASN A 315 18.81 17.63 -5.76
N ILE A 316 20.09 17.49 -6.11
CA ILE A 316 20.58 16.45 -7.02
C ILE A 316 21.81 15.75 -6.43
N THR A 317 21.71 14.45 -6.14
CA THR A 317 22.87 13.59 -5.85
C THR A 317 23.23 12.76 -7.08
N VAL A 318 24.52 12.73 -7.42
CA VAL A 318 25.06 11.94 -8.55
C VAL A 318 26.19 11.03 -8.10
N GLY A 319 26.95 11.44 -7.09
CA GLY A 319 28.07 10.65 -6.58
C GLY A 319 27.60 9.39 -5.84
N THR A 320 28.31 8.29 -5.99
CA THR A 320 28.11 7.11 -5.14
C THR A 320 28.33 7.48 -3.68
N PHE A 321 27.46 7.02 -2.78
CA PHE A 321 27.45 7.38 -1.35
C PHE A 321 27.39 8.89 -1.07
N SER A 322 26.89 9.69 -2.01
CA SER A 322 26.75 11.13 -1.79
C SER A 322 25.47 11.46 -1.02
N ALA A 323 25.49 12.57 -0.27
CA ALA A 323 24.36 12.95 0.56
C ALA A 323 24.05 14.45 0.49
N ILE A 324 22.77 14.78 0.47
CA ILE A 324 22.26 16.14 0.67
C ILE A 324 21.26 16.09 1.83
N VAL A 325 21.52 16.90 2.86
CA VAL A 325 20.63 16.99 4.03
C VAL A 325 19.32 17.72 3.68
N GLY A 326 19.35 18.72 2.81
CA GLY A 326 18.16 19.44 2.35
C GLY A 326 18.50 20.76 1.69
N GLY A 327 17.59 21.72 1.76
CA GLY A 327 17.75 23.03 1.15
C GLY A 327 17.23 23.09 -0.30
N LEU A 328 17.72 24.04 -1.08
CA LEU A 328 17.26 24.32 -2.44
C LEU A 328 18.41 24.25 -3.44
N GLN A 329 18.22 23.52 -4.54
CA GLN A 329 19.16 23.50 -5.68
C GLN A 329 20.60 23.10 -5.33
N ASN A 330 20.77 22.24 -4.33
CA ASN A 330 22.08 21.72 -3.98
C ASN A 330 22.47 20.54 -4.88
N THR A 331 23.76 20.38 -5.13
CA THR A 331 24.30 19.22 -5.87
C THR A 331 25.43 18.55 -5.10
N ALA A 332 25.34 17.24 -4.89
CA ALA A 332 26.46 16.41 -4.42
C ALA A 332 26.89 15.44 -5.53
N ARG A 333 28.02 15.74 -6.18
CA ARG A 333 28.46 15.06 -7.41
C ARG A 333 29.64 14.13 -7.17
N GLY A 334 30.55 14.49 -6.28
CA GLY A 334 31.69 13.63 -5.97
C GLY A 334 31.27 12.34 -5.26
N THR A 335 31.98 11.25 -5.50
CA THR A 335 31.85 10.03 -4.69
C THR A 335 32.13 10.37 -3.22
N ASN A 336 31.30 9.89 -2.29
CA ASN A 336 31.35 10.24 -0.86
C ASN A 336 31.22 11.75 -0.56
N SER A 337 30.71 12.56 -1.49
CA SER A 337 30.52 13.99 -1.24
C SER A 337 29.27 14.28 -0.43
N ALA A 338 29.25 15.41 0.27
CA ALA A 338 28.11 15.82 1.07
C ALA A 338 27.78 17.31 0.92
N VAL A 339 26.49 17.63 0.95
CA VAL A 339 26.01 19.00 1.12
C VAL A 339 25.20 19.10 2.41
N GLY A 340 25.67 19.94 3.33
CA GLY A 340 25.03 20.13 4.64
C GLY A 340 23.66 20.84 4.58
N GLY A 341 23.37 21.53 3.49
CA GLY A 341 22.12 22.27 3.27
C GLY A 341 22.38 23.69 2.75
N GLY A 342 21.34 24.52 2.78
CA GLY A 342 21.38 25.88 2.22
C GLY A 342 20.95 25.92 0.75
N ALA A 343 21.50 26.84 -0.05
CA ALA A 343 21.05 27.07 -1.42
C ALA A 343 22.20 27.08 -2.44
N ASP A 344 21.97 26.45 -3.60
CA ASP A 344 22.87 26.46 -4.76
C ASP A 344 24.31 25.98 -4.49
N ASN A 345 24.51 25.08 -3.53
CA ASN A 345 25.84 24.55 -3.25
C ASN A 345 26.21 23.39 -4.18
N CYS A 346 27.50 23.19 -4.41
CA CYS A 346 28.05 22.07 -5.17
C CYS A 346 29.19 21.39 -4.39
N ALA A 347 29.03 20.14 -4.01
CA ALA A 347 30.12 19.27 -3.56
C ALA A 347 30.62 18.42 -4.75
N GLY A 348 31.46 19.04 -5.59
CA GLY A 348 31.91 18.49 -6.86
C GLY A 348 33.07 17.50 -6.82
N GLY A 349 33.89 17.53 -5.75
CA GLY A 349 35.06 16.66 -5.60
C GLY A 349 34.77 15.39 -4.80
N THR A 350 35.52 14.32 -5.04
CA THR A 350 35.47 13.09 -4.23
C THR A 350 35.71 13.43 -2.75
N SER A 351 34.88 12.91 -1.85
CA SER A 351 34.93 13.16 -0.40
C SER A 351 34.90 14.64 -0.02
N SER A 352 34.31 15.50 -0.85
CA SER A 352 34.18 16.92 -0.57
C SER A 352 32.91 17.25 0.22
N TRP A 353 32.92 18.38 0.92
CA TRP A 353 31.76 18.91 1.65
C TRP A 353 31.48 20.35 1.24
N ALA A 354 30.22 20.69 1.00
CA ALA A 354 29.77 22.07 0.75
C ALA A 354 28.57 22.45 1.63
N GLY A 355 28.41 23.74 1.94
CA GLY A 355 27.22 24.23 2.63
C GLY A 355 27.13 25.76 2.67
N GLY A 356 25.93 26.24 3.00
CA GLY A 356 25.63 27.68 3.04
C GLY A 356 24.98 28.16 1.75
N THR A 357 25.47 29.24 1.13
CA THR A 357 24.92 29.74 -0.14
C THR A 357 26.00 29.83 -1.22
N ARG A 358 25.79 29.16 -2.36
CA ARG A 358 26.70 29.20 -3.53
C ARG A 358 28.15 28.78 -3.22
N ALA A 359 28.33 27.84 -2.31
CA ALA A 359 29.61 27.20 -2.05
C ALA A 359 29.87 26.12 -3.12
N LYS A 360 30.95 26.24 -3.90
CA LYS A 360 31.25 25.39 -5.05
C LYS A 360 32.60 24.69 -4.92
N VAL A 361 32.59 23.38 -4.76
CA VAL A 361 33.77 22.55 -4.96
C VAL A 361 33.85 22.19 -6.45
N ARG A 362 35.00 22.43 -7.07
CA ARG A 362 35.25 22.15 -8.49
C ARG A 362 35.11 20.66 -8.80
N ILE A 363 34.51 20.37 -9.94
CA ILE A 363 34.20 19.01 -10.39
C ILE A 363 35.40 18.34 -11.08
N GLY A 364 35.37 17.00 -11.18
CA GLY A 364 36.39 16.22 -11.89
C GLY A 364 36.26 16.19 -13.42
N THR A 365 37.28 15.70 -14.12
CA THR A 365 37.38 15.58 -15.59
C THR A 365 36.66 14.36 -16.19
N GLY A 366 36.05 13.50 -15.37
CA GLY A 366 35.32 12.32 -15.82
C GLY A 366 34.15 12.64 -16.78
N VAL A 367 33.98 11.80 -17.80
CA VAL A 367 32.95 11.90 -18.85
C VAL A 367 31.54 11.99 -18.24
N GLY A 368 30.79 13.02 -18.66
CA GLY A 368 29.46 13.35 -18.12
C GLY A 368 29.22 14.84 -17.90
N SER A 369 29.88 15.72 -18.66
CA SER A 369 29.68 17.18 -18.63
C SER A 369 28.31 17.63 -19.17
N ASN A 370 27.45 16.71 -19.60
CA ASN A 370 26.13 17.02 -20.10
C ASN A 370 25.08 16.64 -19.05
N GLY A 371 24.68 17.61 -18.22
CA GLY A 371 23.49 17.48 -17.38
C GLY A 371 23.63 18.10 -16.00
N PHE A 372 23.30 19.40 -15.90
CA PHE A 372 22.70 20.13 -14.76
C PHE A 372 23.24 20.02 -13.32
N SER A 373 24.21 19.16 -13.01
CA SER A 373 24.71 18.95 -11.65
C SER A 373 25.96 19.81 -11.43
N CYS A 374 25.82 20.83 -10.57
CA CYS A 374 26.81 21.88 -10.26
C CYS A 374 26.95 23.01 -11.29
N LEU A 375 25.87 23.77 -11.54
CA LEU A 375 25.95 25.02 -12.29
C LEU A 375 27.04 25.95 -11.70
N SER A 376 27.75 26.62 -12.62
CA SER A 376 28.87 27.54 -12.39
C SER A 376 30.10 27.00 -11.65
N SER A 377 30.16 25.70 -11.32
CA SER A 377 31.38 25.09 -10.79
C SER A 377 32.33 24.67 -11.93
N PRO A 378 33.53 25.26 -12.05
CA PRO A 378 34.47 24.92 -13.11
C PRO A 378 35.08 23.53 -12.88
N ASN A 379 35.68 22.98 -13.94
CA ASN A 379 36.47 21.77 -13.82
C ASN A 379 37.78 22.05 -13.07
N SER A 380 38.16 21.14 -12.18
CA SER A 380 39.43 21.20 -11.44
C SER A 380 40.66 20.85 -12.30
N GLY A 381 40.47 20.18 -13.43
CA GLY A 381 41.54 19.59 -14.24
C GLY A 381 42.00 18.21 -13.77
N THR A 382 41.46 17.69 -12.65
CA THR A 382 41.76 16.35 -12.12
C THR A 382 40.56 15.42 -12.29
N ALA A 383 40.77 14.10 -12.31
CA ALA A 383 39.68 13.14 -12.40
C ALA A 383 38.71 13.19 -11.21
N SER A 384 39.21 13.52 -10.01
CA SER A 384 38.46 13.47 -8.76
C SER A 384 37.83 14.81 -8.33
N GLY A 385 38.01 15.88 -9.11
CA GLY A 385 37.64 17.21 -8.65
C GLY A 385 38.62 17.74 -7.61
N ASP A 386 38.23 18.80 -6.93
CA ASP A 386 38.95 19.26 -5.73
C ASP A 386 38.61 18.33 -4.54
N ALA A 387 39.13 17.10 -4.59
CA ALA A 387 38.83 16.04 -3.64
C ALA A 387 39.22 16.41 -2.20
N GLY A 388 38.46 15.95 -1.21
CA GLY A 388 38.73 16.20 0.22
C GLY A 388 38.51 17.64 0.67
N THR A 389 37.94 18.49 -0.19
CA THR A 389 37.74 19.91 0.10
C THR A 389 36.50 20.14 0.96
N PHE A 390 36.63 20.97 1.99
CA PHE A 390 35.53 21.52 2.78
C PHE A 390 35.31 22.98 2.39
N ILE A 391 34.08 23.36 2.05
CA ILE A 391 33.74 24.75 1.73
C ILE A 391 32.43 25.18 2.41
N TRP A 392 32.46 26.32 3.11
CA TRP A 392 31.27 26.99 3.61
C TRP A 392 31.21 28.42 3.11
N ALA A 393 30.04 28.87 2.69
CA ALA A 393 29.82 30.25 2.25
C ALA A 393 28.62 30.88 2.95
N ASP A 394 28.79 32.11 3.41
CA ASP A 394 27.71 32.96 3.91
C ASP A 394 26.62 33.27 2.86
N SER A 395 25.67 34.13 3.21
CA SER A 395 24.49 34.46 2.41
C SER A 395 24.77 35.39 1.21
N GLN A 396 26.03 35.65 0.85
CA GLN A 396 26.33 36.53 -0.28
C GLN A 396 25.88 35.92 -1.61
N ASP A 397 25.37 36.78 -2.50
CA ASP A 397 25.01 36.43 -3.88
C ASP A 397 26.25 36.39 -4.78
N ALA A 398 27.17 35.48 -4.48
CA ALA A 398 28.36 35.27 -5.27
C ALA A 398 28.84 33.82 -5.09
N ASP A 399 29.34 33.22 -6.17
CA ASP A 399 29.96 31.91 -6.09
C ASP A 399 31.26 31.98 -5.27
N PHE A 400 31.39 31.08 -4.30
CA PHE A 400 32.63 30.86 -3.56
C PHE A 400 33.21 29.51 -4.00
N ILE A 401 34.30 29.55 -4.77
CA ILE A 401 34.78 28.39 -5.53
C ILE A 401 36.12 27.89 -4.97
N SER A 402 36.26 26.56 -4.83
CA SER A 402 37.52 25.92 -4.45
C SER A 402 38.62 26.09 -5.51
N ARG A 403 39.89 26.03 -5.08
CA ARG A 403 41.07 26.23 -5.94
C ARG A 403 42.03 25.04 -6.01
N SER A 404 41.85 24.06 -5.13
CA SER A 404 42.69 22.88 -4.99
C SER A 404 41.97 21.83 -4.16
N SER A 405 42.40 20.58 -4.29
CA SER A 405 42.04 19.48 -3.39
C SER A 405 42.51 19.73 -1.95
N ASN A 406 41.96 18.97 -0.99
CA ASN A 406 42.33 18.94 0.43
C ASN A 406 42.34 20.34 1.07
N SER A 407 41.44 21.20 0.65
CA SER A 407 41.38 22.59 1.08
C SER A 407 40.23 22.83 2.06
N PHE A 408 40.43 23.73 3.03
CA PHE A 408 39.39 24.19 3.94
C PHE A 408 39.10 25.66 3.66
N LEU A 409 37.90 25.97 3.16
CA LEU A 409 37.50 27.30 2.71
C LEU A 409 36.26 27.79 3.47
N VAL A 410 36.32 29.01 4.00
CA VAL A 410 35.19 29.67 4.67
C VAL A 410 35.09 31.11 4.17
N ARG A 411 33.92 31.50 3.63
CA ARG A 411 33.57 32.90 3.38
C ARG A 411 32.55 33.36 4.41
N ALA A 412 32.94 34.32 5.23
CA ALA A 412 32.07 34.94 6.23
C ALA A 412 32.30 36.46 6.26
N GLN A 413 31.33 37.22 5.77
CA GLN A 413 31.39 38.68 5.65
C GLN A 413 31.73 39.39 6.97
N SER A 414 31.28 38.85 8.10
CA SER A 414 31.53 39.40 9.44
C SER A 414 32.67 38.69 10.18
N GLY A 415 33.49 37.91 9.47
CA GLY A 415 34.59 37.14 10.04
C GLY A 415 34.18 35.78 10.61
N MET A 416 35.19 35.04 11.07
CA MET A 416 35.06 33.71 11.66
C MET A 416 35.67 33.70 13.07
N THR A 417 35.02 33.00 14.00
CA THR A 417 35.53 32.80 15.35
C THR A 417 35.81 31.31 15.61
N LEU A 418 37.04 30.98 16.01
CA LEU A 418 37.43 29.64 16.45
C LEU A 418 37.77 29.68 17.95
N GLN A 419 36.93 29.09 18.79
CA GLN A 419 37.08 29.11 20.24
C GLN A 419 37.41 27.72 20.80
N ARG A 420 38.27 27.69 21.81
CA ARG A 420 38.50 26.49 22.63
C ARG A 420 37.28 26.24 23.53
N ALA A 421 36.91 24.98 23.72
CA ALA A 421 35.89 24.59 24.70
C ALA A 421 36.26 25.06 26.13
N SER A 422 35.35 25.78 26.80
CA SER A 422 35.49 26.18 28.20
C SER A 422 35.34 24.98 29.14
N GLY A 423 36.29 24.75 30.05
CA GLY A 423 36.17 23.72 31.11
C GLY A 423 37.36 22.77 31.28
N LEU A 424 38.36 22.80 30.40
CA LEU A 424 39.58 21.98 30.57
C LEU A 424 40.63 22.76 31.38
N VAL A 425 40.71 22.47 32.68
CA VAL A 425 41.52 23.18 33.69
C VAL A 425 43.05 23.02 33.47
N SER A 426 43.49 22.22 32.51
CA SER A 426 44.93 21.93 32.30
C SER A 426 45.37 21.64 30.85
N ALA A 427 44.72 22.21 29.82
CA ALA A 427 45.29 22.09 28.47
C ALA A 427 46.27 23.25 28.19
N PRO A 428 47.47 22.98 27.65
CA PRO A 428 48.46 24.00 27.28
C PRO A 428 47.84 25.03 26.32
N ARG A 429 48.38 26.25 26.33
CA ARG A 429 47.94 27.44 25.58
C ARG A 429 47.41 27.06 24.17
N GLY A 430 46.19 27.51 23.86
CA GLY A 430 45.56 27.25 22.57
C GLY A 430 46.26 28.04 21.47
N TYR A 431 47.12 27.38 20.71
CA TYR A 431 47.68 27.93 19.49
C TYR A 431 46.88 27.40 18.30
N LEU A 432 46.59 28.27 17.32
CA LEU A 432 46.36 27.79 15.97
C LEU A 432 47.71 27.29 15.45
N ASN A 433 48.00 26.00 15.65
CA ASN A 433 49.24 25.40 15.18
C ASN A 433 49.14 25.16 13.67
N VAL A 434 49.51 26.16 12.88
CA VAL A 434 49.70 26.01 11.43
C VAL A 434 51.04 25.31 11.21
N VAL A 435 51.04 23.97 11.25
CA VAL A 435 52.23 23.19 10.94
C VAL A 435 52.43 23.22 9.44
N ARG A 436 53.49 23.91 8.97
CA ARG A 436 53.93 23.87 7.58
C ARG A 436 54.36 22.42 7.27
N GLY A 437 53.82 21.83 6.20
CA GLY A 437 54.39 20.62 5.62
C GLY A 437 55.84 20.89 5.20
N ASP A 438 56.71 19.89 5.42
CA ASP A 438 58.17 19.91 5.25
C ASP A 438 58.70 20.93 4.22
N SER A 439 59.10 22.11 4.69
CA SER A 439 59.89 23.07 3.90
C SER A 439 61.40 22.94 4.17
N GLY A 440 61.82 21.90 4.90
CA GLY A 440 63.24 21.65 5.20
C GLY A 440 63.93 22.74 6.06
N VAL A 441 63.17 23.64 6.69
CA VAL A 441 63.71 24.67 7.59
C VAL A 441 63.45 24.25 9.03
N THR A 442 64.52 24.02 9.80
CA THR A 442 64.44 23.72 11.23
C THR A 442 63.93 24.95 12.00
N PRO A 443 62.94 24.82 12.90
CA PRO A 443 62.50 25.94 13.71
C PRO A 443 63.65 26.45 14.60
N ASN A 444 63.77 27.77 14.73
CA ASN A 444 64.73 28.40 15.64
C ASN A 444 64.49 27.87 17.07
N ALA A 445 65.55 27.37 17.72
CA ALA A 445 65.50 26.68 19.01
C ALA A 445 65.04 27.56 20.19
N ASN A 446 64.74 28.84 19.97
CA ASN A 446 64.27 29.73 21.03
C ASN A 446 63.39 30.88 20.48
N PRO A 447 62.06 30.69 20.31
CA PRO A 447 61.19 31.79 19.91
C PRO A 447 60.95 32.76 21.09
N SER A 448 61.09 34.06 20.81
CA SER A 448 60.77 35.15 21.74
C SER A 448 59.29 35.11 22.15
N PRO A 449 58.91 35.51 23.38
CA PRO A 449 57.56 35.34 23.93
C PRO A 449 56.44 36.15 23.25
N THR A 450 56.75 36.97 22.24
CA THR A 450 55.82 37.88 21.56
C THR A 450 55.46 37.48 20.13
N VAL A 451 56.03 36.39 19.60
CA VAL A 451 55.74 35.95 18.23
C VAL A 451 54.67 34.87 18.25
N LEU A 452 53.43 35.22 17.87
CA LEU A 452 52.25 34.34 17.87
C LEU A 452 52.01 33.61 16.53
N GLY A 453 52.91 33.79 15.55
CA GLY A 453 52.92 33.09 14.26
C GLY A 453 53.56 33.95 13.17
N SER A 454 54.31 33.34 12.24
CA SER A 454 54.81 33.99 11.02
C SER A 454 53.96 33.56 9.82
N PHE A 455 53.31 34.53 9.18
CA PHE A 455 52.71 34.35 7.85
C PHE A 455 53.59 35.04 6.83
N GLU A 456 53.82 34.38 5.71
CA GLU A 456 54.46 34.94 4.53
C GLU A 456 53.39 34.95 3.44
N ASN A 457 53.09 36.13 2.94
CA ASN A 457 52.21 36.34 1.79
C ASN A 457 52.93 37.33 0.88
N ASP A 458 53.11 36.98 -0.38
CA ASP A 458 53.69 37.89 -1.38
C ASP A 458 52.77 39.09 -1.69
N GLU A 459 51.50 39.11 -1.23
CA GLU A 459 50.62 40.29 -1.36
C GLU A 459 49.66 40.49 -0.16
N ASP A 460 50.11 41.27 0.84
CA ASP A 460 49.31 42.05 1.81
C ASP A 460 48.04 41.41 2.42
N ALA A 461 48.22 40.51 3.40
CA ALA A 461 47.17 40.15 4.35
C ALA A 461 47.70 40.21 5.80
N PHE A 462 47.09 41.04 6.64
CA PHE A 462 47.45 41.17 8.07
C PHE A 462 46.48 40.36 8.94
N LEU A 463 47.02 39.46 9.76
CA LEU A 463 46.30 38.88 10.89
C LEU A 463 46.56 39.75 12.12
N VAL A 464 45.56 40.56 12.54
CA VAL A 464 45.63 41.27 13.82
C VAL A 464 45.08 40.33 14.89
N LEU A 465 45.97 39.76 15.70
CA LEU A 465 45.63 39.11 16.96
C LEU A 465 45.57 40.21 18.03
N THR A 466 44.37 40.73 18.32
CA THR A 466 44.14 41.61 19.48
C THR A 466 43.92 40.82 20.75
#